data_AF-A0A1F7I6Z9-F1
#
_entry.id   AF-A0A1F7I6Z9-F1
#
_cell.length_a   1.000
_cell.length_b   1.000
_cell.length_c   1.000
_cell.angle_alpha   90.00
_cell.angle_beta   90.00
_cell.angle_gamma   90.00
#
_symmetry.space_group_name_H-M   'P 1'
#
loop_
_entity.id
_entity.type
_entity.pdbx_description
1 polymer ?
#
loop_
_entity_poly.entity_id
_entity_poly.type
_entity_poly.pdbx_seq_one_letter_code
_entity_poly.pdbx_strand_id
1 'polypeptide(L)' 'MNNKINISALLVMIFILGLMLGYFLGKEQSLKKLNEINPLKKACVYNGKTYQHGQGFQAEDGCNSCGCDNGQITCTTIAC' A
#
# COMPACT_ATOMS: atom_id res chain seq x y z
N MET A 1 5.52 21.28 -53.72
CA MET A 1 6.01 21.74 -52.41
C MET A 1 6.53 20.52 -51.65
N ASN A 2 7.85 20.31 -51.68
CA ASN A 2 8.44 19.08 -51.16
C ASN A 2 8.75 19.27 -49.67
N ASN A 3 7.88 18.74 -48.82
CA ASN A 3 8.04 18.77 -47.36
C ASN A 3 9.07 17.71 -46.95
N LYS A 4 10.36 18.06 -47.00
CA LYS A 4 11.45 17.18 -46.55
C LYS A 4 11.46 17.16 -45.02
N ILE A 5 10.77 16.18 -44.45
CA ILE A 5 10.84 15.91 -43.01
C ILE A 5 12.26 15.45 -42.68
N ASN A 6 12.92 16.16 -41.74
CA ASN A 6 14.27 15.83 -41.30
C ASN A 6 14.23 14.55 -40.45
N ILE A 7 14.93 13.50 -40.89
CA ILE A 7 14.98 12.20 -40.20
C ILE A 7 15.45 12.38 -38.74
N SER A 8 16.39 13.30 -38.49
CA SER A 8 16.83 13.64 -37.14
C SER A 8 15.70 14.20 -36.27
N ALA A 9 14.84 15.06 -36.82
CA ALA A 9 13.69 15.61 -36.11
C ALA A 9 12.63 14.54 -35.83
N LEU A 10 12.44 13.58 -36.75
CA LEU A 10 11.53 12.45 -36.56
C LEU A 10 11.99 11.53 -35.43
N LEU A 11 13.29 11.23 -35.36
CA LEU A 11 13.87 10.40 -34.28
C LEU A 11 13.76 11.07 -32.91
N VAL A 12 14.00 12.38 -32.83
CA VAL A 12 13.83 13.17 -31.59
C VAL A 12 12.36 13.14 -31.13
N MET A 13 11.42 13.29 -32.06
CA MET A 13 9.99 13.22 -31.74
C MET A 13 9.57 11.84 -31.21
N ILE A 14 10.06 10.75 -31.81
CA ILE A 14 9.78 9.39 -31.35
C ILE A 14 10.34 9.17 -29.93
N PHE A 15 11.54 9.66 -29.65
CA PHE A 15 12.16 9.55 -28.33
C PHE A 15 11.38 10.34 -27.26
N ILE A 16 10.97 11.57 -27.56
CA ILE A 16 10.13 12.39 -26.66
C ILE A 16 8.79 11.72 -26.41
N LEU A 17 8.13 11.21 -27.46
CA LEU A 17 6.87 10.48 -27.33
C LEU A 17 7.02 9.22 -26.47
N GLY A 18 8.12 8.48 -26.62
CA GLY A 18 8.44 7.31 -25.81
C GLY A 18 8.64 7.65 -24.33
N LEU A 19 9.37 8.72 -24.01
CA LEU A 19 9.54 9.19 -22.63
C LEU A 19 8.21 9.66 -22.02
N MET A 20 7.39 10.38 -22.79
CA MET A 20 6.08 10.84 -22.33
C MET A 20 5.14 9.66 -22.05
N LEU A 21 5.02 8.71 -22.99
CA LEU A 21 4.21 7.50 -22.80
C LEU A 21 4.73 6.65 -21.63
N GLY A 22 6.05 6.49 -21.50
CA GLY A 22 6.68 5.78 -20.39
C GLY A 22 6.40 6.43 -19.03
N TYR A 23 6.44 7.77 -18.96
CA TYR A 23 6.07 8.51 -17.75
C TYR A 23 4.59 8.31 -17.38
N PHE A 24 3.68 8.36 -18.36
CA PHE A 24 2.26 8.13 -18.13
C PHE A 24 1.94 6.70 -17.67
N LEU A 25 2.64 5.68 -18.19
CA LEU A 25 2.49 4.28 -17.75
C LEU A 25 3.19 3.99 -16.40
N GLY A 26 4.20 4.77 -16.02
CA GLY A 26 4.97 4.58 -14.78
C GLY A 26 4.24 4.99 -13.49
N LYS A 27 3.05 5.61 -13.59
CA LYS A 27 2.28 6.06 -12.42
C LYS A 27 1.18 5.08 -12.02
N GLU A 28 1.56 3.83 -11.76
CA GLU A 28 0.67 2.83 -11.16
C GLU A 28 0.85 2.78 -9.63
N GLN A 29 0.44 3.85 -8.95
CA GLN A 29 0.56 3.97 -7.48
C GLN A 29 -0.76 3.87 -6.70
N SER A 30 -1.89 3.57 -7.35
CA SER A 30 -3.17 3.46 -6.63
C SER A 30 -3.49 2.06 -6.09
N LEU A 31 -2.95 0.98 -6.67
CA LEU A 31 -3.31 -0.38 -6.25
C LEU A 31 -2.44 -0.94 -5.11
N LYS A 32 -1.19 -0.47 -4.96
CA LYS A 32 -0.35 -0.84 -3.81
C LYS A 32 -0.85 -0.23 -2.50
N LYS A 33 -1.49 0.95 -2.56
CA LYS A 33 -2.04 1.62 -1.39
C LYS A 33 -3.31 0.93 -0.86
N LEU A 34 -4.11 0.28 -1.72
CA LEU A 34 -5.32 -0.43 -1.30
C LEU A 34 -5.03 -1.77 -0.61
N ASN A 35 -3.91 -2.42 -0.92
CA ASN A 35 -3.52 -3.67 -0.27
C ASN A 35 -2.91 -3.46 1.13
N GLU A 36 -2.39 -2.27 1.40
CA GLU A 36 -1.89 -1.89 2.72
C GLU A 36 -3.00 -1.31 3.61
N ILE A 37 -3.92 -0.53 3.02
CA ILE A 37 -5.15 -0.06 3.67
C ILE A 37 -6.28 -0.99 3.26
N ASN A 38 -6.20 -2.31 3.52
CA ASN A 38 -7.28 -3.21 3.13
C ASN A 38 -8.56 -2.81 3.90
N PRO A 39 -9.51 -2.10 3.28
CA PRO A 39 -10.62 -1.46 4.00
C PRO A 39 -11.66 -2.50 4.46
N LEU A 40 -11.44 -3.78 4.14
CA LEU A 40 -12.23 -4.91 4.58
C LEU A 40 -11.77 -5.50 5.91
N LYS A 41 -10.55 -5.16 6.37
CA LYS A 41 -10.03 -5.74 7.60
C LYS A 41 -10.67 -5.09 8.82
N LYS A 42 -11.28 -5.92 9.66
CA LYS A 42 -12.03 -5.48 10.83
C LYS A 42 -11.10 -5.07 11.96
N ALA A 43 -11.49 -4.03 12.69
CA ALA A 43 -10.89 -3.70 13.98
C ALA A 43 -11.31 -4.72 15.06
N CYS A 44 -10.51 -4.83 16.10
CA CYS A 44 -10.79 -5.66 17.27
C CYS A 44 -11.23 -4.78 18.44
N VAL A 45 -12.05 -5.34 19.32
CA VAL A 45 -12.39 -4.72 20.61
C VAL A 45 -11.85 -5.59 21.73
N TYR A 46 -10.93 -5.05 22.52
CA TYR A 46 -10.36 -5.70 23.69
C TYR A 46 -10.55 -4.77 24.89
N ASN A 47 -11.28 -5.25 25.91
CA ASN A 47 -11.57 -4.49 27.13
C ASN A 47 -12.07 -3.06 26.90
N GLY A 48 -13.04 -2.93 25.97
CA GLY A 48 -13.64 -1.65 25.62
C GLY A 48 -12.77 -0.72 24.78
N LYS A 49 -11.52 -1.09 24.46
CA LYS A 49 -10.64 -0.35 23.55
C LYS A 49 -10.65 -0.96 22.16
N THR A 50 -10.66 -0.10 21.15
CA THR A 50 -10.62 -0.50 19.74
C THR A 50 -9.18 -0.51 19.24
N TYR A 51 -8.78 -1.62 18.61
CA TYR A 51 -7.46 -1.83 18.00
C TYR A 51 -7.61 -2.09 16.51
N GLN A 52 -6.86 -1.37 15.68
CA GLN A 52 -6.93 -1.58 14.23
C GLN A 52 -6.26 -2.89 13.84
N HIS A 53 -6.64 -3.44 12.69
CA HIS A 53 -5.92 -4.58 12.14
C HIS A 53 -4.41 -4.27 12.02
N GLY A 54 -3.57 -5.21 12.47
CA GLY A 54 -2.12 -5.09 12.50
C GLY A 54 -1.59 -4.40 13.75
N GLN A 55 -2.45 -3.83 14.59
CA GLN A 55 -2.04 -3.20 15.84
C GLN A 55 -1.74 -4.24 16.92
N GLY A 56 -0.55 -4.12 17.52
CA GLY A 56 -0.15 -4.83 18.73
C GLY A 56 -0.37 -4.00 20.00
N PHE A 57 -0.59 -4.67 21.13
CA PHE A 57 -0.82 -4.03 22.43
C PHE A 57 -0.51 -4.98 23.59
N GLN A 58 -0.32 -4.43 24.79
CA GLN A 58 -0.15 -5.22 26.01
C GLN A 58 -1.52 -5.64 26.57
N ALA A 59 -1.63 -6.89 27.02
CA ALA A 59 -2.81 -7.41 27.71
C ALA A 59 -3.02 -6.70 29.06
N GLU A 60 -4.22 -6.81 29.62
CA GLU A 60 -4.54 -6.18 30.91
C GLU A 60 -3.79 -6.75 32.11
N ASP A 61 -3.29 -7.98 31.98
CA ASP A 61 -2.41 -8.58 32.98
C ASP A 61 -1.03 -7.91 33.07
N GLY A 62 -0.70 -6.98 32.15
CA GLY A 62 0.58 -6.29 32.13
C GLY A 62 1.77 -7.18 31.75
N CYS A 63 1.53 -8.40 31.27
CA CYS A 63 2.57 -9.37 31.01
C CYS A 63 2.47 -9.95 29.59
N ASN A 64 1.27 -10.32 29.17
CA ASN A 64 1.05 -10.88 27.85
C ASN A 64 0.98 -9.79 26.78
N SER A 65 1.40 -10.13 25.56
CA SER A 65 1.30 -9.27 24.38
C SER A 65 0.22 -9.80 23.46
N CYS A 66 -0.58 -8.91 22.89
CA CYS A 66 -1.69 -9.21 22.00
C CYS A 66 -1.54 -8.51 20.65
N GLY A 67 -2.21 -9.06 19.63
CA GLY A 67 -2.33 -8.46 18.30
C GLY A 67 -3.75 -8.60 17.75
N CYS A 68 -4.16 -7.61 16.95
CA CYS A 68 -5.42 -7.63 16.22
C CYS A 68 -5.22 -8.09 14.77
N ASP A 69 -5.78 -9.24 14.39
CA ASP A 69 -5.85 -9.70 13.02
C ASP A 69 -7.31 -9.80 12.55
N ASN A 70 -7.74 -8.86 11.69
CA ASN A 70 -9.05 -8.88 11.05
C ASN A 70 -10.23 -9.18 12.00
N GLY A 71 -10.30 -8.47 13.12
CA GLY A 71 -11.35 -8.63 14.13
C GLY A 71 -11.12 -9.76 15.13
N GLN A 72 -10.01 -10.50 15.01
CA GLN A 72 -9.59 -11.52 15.97
C GLN A 72 -8.41 -11.04 16.80
N ILE A 73 -8.47 -11.29 18.11
CA ILE A 73 -7.39 -10.98 19.05
C ILE A 73 -6.64 -12.27 19.34
N THR A 74 -5.32 -12.21 19.25
CA THR A 74 -4.42 -13.30 19.65
C THR A 74 -3.42 -12.76 20.64
N CYS A 75 -3.24 -13.43 21.78
CA CYS A 75 -2.30 -13.04 22.82
C CYS A 75 -1.28 -14.15 23.08
N THR A 76 -0.13 -13.78 23.63
CA THR A 76 0.78 -14.74 24.26
C THR A 76 0.12 -15.35 25.49
N THR A 77 0.60 -16.51 25.91
CA THR A 77 0.13 -17.22 27.12
C THR A 77 1.32 -17.57 28.01
N ILE A 78 2.05 -16.54 28.41
CA ILE A 78 3.20 -16.65 29.31
C ILE A 78 2.66 -16.66 30.75
N ALA A 79 3.26 -17.50 31.59
CA ALA A 79 2.96 -17.52 33.02
C ALA A 79 3.61 -16.31 33.71
N CYS A 80 2.77 -15.60 34.45
CA CYS A 80 3.07 -14.42 35.27
C CYS A 80 2.32 -14.67 36.59
#